data_AF-A0A9W9R9V0-F1
#
_entry.id   AF-A0A9W9R9V0-F1
#
_cell.length_a   1.000
_cell.length_b   1.000
_cell.length_c   1.000
_cell.angle_alpha   90.00
_cell.angle_beta   90.00
_cell.angle_gamma   90.00
#
_symmetry.space_group_name_H-M   'P 1'
#
loop_
_entity.id
_entity.type
_entity.pdbx_description
1 polymer ?
#
loop_
_entity_poly.entity_id
_entity_poly.type
_entity_poly.pdbx_seq_one_letter_code
_entity_poly.pdbx_strand_id
1 'polypeptide(L)'
;MATYQGILLHLIFSLLLNHDRSDLQLTQVLPEIPSRLLVSLVRSCLKRHMFFYPSILAQFKQGVDPDVFIWLGIEEVKRFDLCLYRVCRHARVCDTAHLEDRSNLSPPCGPRAPGGKLLLLSDLQFAVPDSDELWHATSDLAAKLAGNQAPYTNENIEENWISQTARILQPQDQQFQWIL
;
A
#
# COMPACT_ATOMS: atom_id res chain seq x y z
N MET A 1 -12.90 5.42 -5.93
CA MET A 1 -12.04 5.42 -4.72
C MET A 1 -12.83 5.15 -3.44
N ALA A 2 -13.97 5.80 -3.20
CA ALA A 2 -14.78 5.63 -1.97
C ALA A 2 -14.98 4.18 -1.46
N THR A 3 -15.34 3.23 -2.34
CA THR A 3 -15.52 1.82 -1.94
C THR A 3 -14.23 1.18 -1.42
N TYR A 4 -13.09 1.47 -2.06
CA TYR A 4 -11.78 0.95 -1.64
C TYR A 4 -11.38 1.49 -0.27
N GLN A 5 -11.59 2.79 -0.04
CA GLN A 5 -11.34 3.43 1.25
C GLN A 5 -12.23 2.85 2.35
N GLY A 6 -13.52 2.61 2.07
CA GLY A 6 -14.44 1.98 3.01
C GLY A 6 -13.98 0.57 3.41
N ILE A 7 -13.52 -0.24 2.45
CA ILE A 7 -12.96 -1.57 2.72
C ILE A 7 -11.69 -1.44 3.57
N LEU A 8 -10.77 -0.55 3.21
CA LEU A 8 -9.53 -0.33 3.98
C LEU A 8 -9.81 0.10 5.42
N LEU A 9 -10.78 0.97 5.62
CA LEU A 9 -11.19 1.44 6.95
C LEU A 9 -11.83 0.33 7.78
N HIS A 10 -12.63 -0.55 7.16
CA HIS A 10 -13.12 -1.77 7.80
C HIS A 10 -11.98 -2.71 8.21
N LEU A 11 -10.94 -2.86 7.37
CA LEU A 11 -9.75 -3.66 7.69
C LEU A 11 -8.95 -3.06 8.85
N ILE A 12 -8.76 -1.74 8.86
CA ILE A 12 -8.08 -1.03 9.96
C ILE A 12 -8.84 -1.22 11.28
N PHE A 13 -10.16 -1.02 11.28
CA PHE A 13 -10.94 -1.25 12.49
C PHE A 13 -10.92 -2.71 12.94
N SER A 14 -10.92 -3.65 11.99
CA SER A 14 -10.76 -5.07 12.32
C SER A 14 -9.41 -5.33 13.00
N LEU A 15 -8.32 -4.71 12.55
CA LEU A 15 -7.01 -4.81 13.24
C LEU A 15 -7.05 -4.18 14.64
N LEU A 16 -7.58 -2.96 14.74
CA LEU A 16 -7.64 -2.23 16.01
C LEU A 16 -8.49 -2.94 17.07
N LEU A 17 -9.62 -3.55 16.68
CA LEU A 17 -10.49 -4.29 17.60
C LEU A 17 -9.88 -5.60 18.09
N ASN A 18 -8.98 -6.20 17.29
CA ASN A 18 -8.25 -7.41 17.67
C ASN A 18 -6.91 -7.11 18.36
N HIS A 19 -6.66 -5.84 18.72
CA HIS A 19 -5.43 -5.44 19.40
C HIS A 19 -5.49 -5.78 20.90
N ASP A 20 -4.95 -6.94 21.29
CA ASP A 20 -4.61 -7.17 22.69
C ASP A 20 -3.38 -6.33 23.06
N ARG A 21 -3.52 -5.47 24.08
CA ARG A 21 -2.48 -4.54 24.55
C ARG A 21 -1.18 -5.22 25.01
N SER A 22 -1.18 -6.54 25.14
CA SER A 22 -0.08 -7.34 25.68
C SER A 22 0.80 -8.00 24.61
N ASP A 23 0.45 -7.91 23.32
CA ASP A 23 1.25 -8.52 22.26
C ASP A 23 2.40 -7.59 21.83
N LEU A 24 3.63 -7.98 22.19
CA LEU A 24 4.86 -7.30 21.79
C LEU A 24 5.22 -7.54 20.32
N GLN A 25 4.50 -8.42 19.61
CA GLN A 25 4.67 -8.57 18.18
C GLN A 25 3.86 -7.51 17.44
N LEU A 26 4.55 -6.61 16.72
CA LEU A 26 3.97 -5.57 15.86
C LEU A 26 3.09 -6.10 14.70
N THR A 27 2.76 -7.38 14.69
CA THR A 27 2.04 -8.07 13.61
C THR A 27 0.86 -8.82 14.20
N GLN A 28 -0.35 -8.46 13.78
CA GLN A 28 -1.60 -8.99 14.31
C GLN A 28 -2.19 -10.05 13.40
N VAL A 29 -2.79 -11.09 13.98
CA VAL A 29 -3.54 -12.09 13.23
C VAL A 29 -4.90 -11.52 12.85
N LEU A 30 -5.13 -11.40 11.55
CA LEU A 30 -6.39 -10.86 11.04
C LEU A 30 -7.43 -12.00 10.94
N PRO A 31 -8.70 -11.77 11.33
CA PRO A 31 -9.74 -12.79 11.20
C PRO A 31 -9.96 -13.22 9.74
N GLU A 32 -10.53 -14.41 9.52
CA GLU A 32 -10.61 -15.07 8.21
C GLU A 32 -11.38 -14.29 7.14
N ILE A 33 -12.40 -13.51 7.53
CA ILE A 33 -13.19 -12.71 6.59
C ILE A 33 -12.42 -11.45 6.17
N PRO A 34 -11.93 -10.60 7.09
CA PRO A 34 -11.06 -9.48 6.75
C PRO A 34 -9.78 -9.87 6.01
N SER A 35 -9.18 -11.05 6.28
CA SER A 35 -7.99 -11.51 5.55
C SER A 35 -8.28 -11.80 4.07
N ARG A 36 -9.40 -12.48 3.76
CA ARG A 36 -9.85 -12.69 2.38
C ARG A 36 -10.18 -11.38 1.66
N LEU A 37 -10.78 -10.43 2.37
CA LEU A 37 -11.05 -9.09 1.85
C LEU A 37 -9.75 -8.35 1.53
N LEU A 38 -8.75 -8.39 2.42
CA LEU A 38 -7.44 -7.78 2.19
C LEU A 38 -6.75 -8.36 0.94
N VAL A 39 -6.72 -9.70 0.81
CA VAL A 39 -6.16 -10.37 -0.38
C VAL A 39 -6.88 -9.93 -1.67
N SER A 40 -8.21 -9.88 -1.64
CA SER A 40 -9.03 -9.51 -2.79
C SER A 40 -8.85 -8.03 -3.17
N LEU A 41 -8.72 -7.16 -2.16
CA LEU A 41 -8.46 -5.73 -2.33
C LEU A 41 -7.10 -5.52 -3.00
N VAL A 42 -6.03 -6.10 -2.44
CA VAL A 42 -4.66 -5.98 -2.99
C VAL A 42 -4.60 -6.48 -4.43
N ARG A 43 -5.17 -7.66 -4.72
CA ARG A 43 -5.23 -8.19 -6.09
C ARG A 43 -5.98 -7.25 -7.04
N SER A 44 -7.05 -6.63 -6.58
CA SER A 44 -7.82 -5.68 -7.38
C SER A 44 -7.04 -4.40 -7.66
N CYS A 45 -6.34 -3.86 -6.65
CA CYS A 45 -5.48 -2.68 -6.80
C CYS A 45 -4.30 -2.95 -7.75
N LEU A 46 -3.68 -4.13 -7.67
CA LEU A 46 -2.62 -4.58 -8.58
C LEU A 46 -3.13 -4.65 -10.03
N LYS A 47 -4.30 -5.27 -10.27
CA LYS A 47 -4.90 -5.35 -11.61
C LYS A 47 -5.24 -4.00 -12.22
N ARG A 48 -5.52 -3.00 -11.38
CA ARG A 48 -5.81 -1.62 -11.81
C ARG A 48 -4.56 -0.76 -11.92
N HIS A 49 -3.37 -1.32 -11.69
CA HIS A 49 -2.09 -0.60 -11.68
C HIS A 49 -2.12 0.63 -10.77
N MET A 50 -2.80 0.53 -9.61
CA MET A 50 -2.94 1.65 -8.69
C MET A 50 -1.60 2.05 -8.06
N PHE A 51 -0.67 1.11 -7.89
CA PHE A 51 0.65 1.38 -7.32
C PHE A 51 1.68 1.99 -8.28
N PHE A 52 1.28 2.33 -9.51
CA PHE A 52 2.18 2.87 -10.54
C PHE A 52 1.76 4.27 -10.95
N TYR A 53 2.65 5.25 -10.72
CA TYR A 53 2.31 6.66 -10.91
C TYR A 53 1.76 7.02 -12.31
N PRO A 54 2.36 6.58 -13.43
CA PRO A 54 1.80 6.86 -14.75
C PRO A 54 0.38 6.32 -14.96
N SER A 55 0.05 5.16 -14.38
CA SER A 55 -1.31 4.61 -14.42
C SER A 55 -2.29 5.35 -13.51
N ILE A 56 -1.83 5.91 -12.39
CA ILE A 56 -2.65 6.82 -11.57
C ILE A 56 -2.96 8.08 -12.37
N LEU A 57 -1.93 8.71 -12.94
CA LEU A 57 -2.06 9.95 -13.70
C LEU A 57 -2.97 9.80 -14.93
N ALA A 58 -2.88 8.67 -15.63
CA ALA A 58 -3.70 8.37 -16.81
C ALA A 58 -5.22 8.29 -16.54
N GLN A 59 -5.64 8.21 -15.27
CA GLN A 59 -7.06 8.22 -14.90
C GLN A 59 -7.68 9.61 -14.96
N PHE A 60 -6.87 10.67 -14.99
CA PHE A 60 -7.31 12.05 -15.02
C PHE A 60 -7.15 12.65 -16.42
N LYS A 61 -8.11 13.49 -16.85
CA LYS A 61 -8.07 14.10 -18.19
C LYS A 61 -7.36 15.46 -18.10
N GLN A 62 -6.06 15.45 -18.41
CA GLN A 62 -5.28 16.68 -18.51
C GLN A 62 -5.94 17.69 -19.47
N GLY A 63 -6.12 18.92 -19.02
CA GLY A 63 -6.74 20.01 -19.79
C GLY A 63 -8.27 20.07 -19.74
N VAL A 64 -8.94 19.08 -19.13
CA VAL A 64 -10.39 19.11 -18.86
C VAL A 64 -10.63 19.29 -17.36
N ASP A 65 -9.94 18.51 -16.54
CA ASP A 65 -10.04 18.59 -15.09
C ASP A 65 -9.12 19.71 -14.58
N PRO A 66 -9.58 20.56 -13.65
CA PRO A 66 -8.69 21.57 -13.05
C PRO A 66 -7.53 20.91 -12.32
N ASP A 67 -6.34 21.48 -12.47
CA ASP A 67 -5.09 20.91 -11.95
C ASP A 67 -5.18 20.52 -10.46
N VAL A 68 -5.87 21.34 -9.65
CA VAL A 68 -6.15 21.08 -8.23
C VAL A 68 -6.84 19.73 -8.00
N PHE A 69 -7.82 19.37 -8.82
CA PHE A 69 -8.53 18.09 -8.71
C PHE A 69 -7.65 16.91 -9.11
N ILE A 70 -6.83 17.10 -10.15
CA ILE A 70 -5.87 16.07 -10.60
C ILE A 70 -4.86 15.79 -9.47
N TRP A 71 -4.28 16.85 -8.89
CA TRP A 71 -3.35 16.73 -7.76
C TRP A 71 -3.99 16.02 -6.56
N LEU A 72 -5.17 16.50 -6.15
CA LEU A 72 -5.89 15.93 -5.00
C LEU A 72 -6.19 14.45 -5.22
N GLY A 73 -6.62 14.07 -6.42
CA GLY A 73 -6.91 12.69 -6.77
C GLY A 73 -5.67 11.80 -6.77
N ILE A 74 -4.54 12.28 -7.31
CA ILE A 74 -3.27 11.54 -7.26
C ILE A 74 -2.83 11.33 -5.81
N GLU A 75 -2.86 12.38 -5.00
CA GLU A 75 -2.44 12.36 -3.61
C GLU A 75 -3.35 11.47 -2.74
N GLU A 76 -4.64 11.44 -3.03
CA GLU A 76 -5.61 10.53 -2.41
C GLU A 76 -5.24 9.06 -2.69
N VAL A 77 -4.88 8.72 -3.94
CA VAL A 77 -4.49 7.36 -4.31
C VAL A 77 -3.17 6.96 -3.66
N LYS A 78 -2.14 7.81 -3.70
CA LYS A 78 -0.86 7.51 -3.05
C LYS A 78 -1.02 7.24 -1.56
N ARG A 79 -1.81 8.07 -0.85
CA ARG A 79 -2.09 7.89 0.59
C ARG A 79 -2.85 6.60 0.86
N PHE A 80 -3.84 6.28 0.03
CA PHE A 80 -4.59 5.02 0.11
C PHE A 80 -3.65 3.82 -0.06
N ASP A 81 -2.82 3.81 -1.09
CA ASP A 81 -1.90 2.70 -1.40
C ASP A 81 -0.84 2.51 -0.31
N LEU A 82 -0.30 3.62 0.22
CA LEU A 82 0.64 3.58 1.34
C LEU A 82 -0.01 3.03 2.61
N CYS A 83 -1.26 3.42 2.87
CA CYS A 83 -2.03 2.90 4.00
C CYS A 83 -2.32 1.40 3.83
N LEU A 84 -2.70 0.96 2.63
CA LEU A 84 -2.90 -0.45 2.30
C LEU A 84 -1.62 -1.26 2.49
N TYR A 85 -0.46 -0.74 2.06
CA TYR A 85 0.84 -1.34 2.33
C TYR A 85 1.11 -1.51 3.84
N ARG A 86 0.84 -0.47 4.63
CA ARG A 86 0.99 -0.55 6.10
C ARG A 86 0.08 -1.63 6.69
N VAL A 87 -1.18 -1.70 6.27
CA VAL A 87 -2.11 -2.75 6.71
C VAL A 87 -1.59 -4.14 6.32
N CYS A 88 -1.10 -4.33 5.09
CA CYS A 88 -0.51 -5.59 4.65
C CYS A 88 0.72 -5.99 5.47
N ARG A 89 1.52 -5.02 5.93
CA ARG A 89 2.70 -5.28 6.76
C ARG A 89 2.35 -5.66 8.20
N HIS A 90 1.28 -5.08 8.75
CA HIS A 90 0.86 -5.35 10.13
C HIS A 90 -0.09 -6.55 10.23
N ALA A 91 -0.81 -6.88 9.17
CA ALA A 91 -1.67 -8.06 9.13
C ALA A 91 -0.85 -9.32 8.81
N ARG A 92 -0.90 -10.31 9.71
CA ARG A 92 -0.59 -11.69 9.35
C ARG A 92 -1.82 -12.27 8.66
N VAL A 93 -1.72 -12.42 7.35
CA VAL A 93 -2.71 -13.16 6.58
C VAL A 93 -2.50 -14.64 6.87
N CYS A 94 -3.47 -15.28 7.52
CA CYS A 94 -3.51 -16.74 7.57
C CYS A 94 -3.63 -17.23 6.13
N ASP A 95 -2.65 -18.00 5.65
CA ASP A 95 -2.71 -18.65 4.35
C ASP A 95 -3.93 -19.58 4.31
N THR A 96 -5.03 -19.09 3.74
CA THR A 96 -6.17 -19.94 3.37
C THR A 96 -5.86 -20.67 2.07
N ALA A 97 -4.70 -21.34 2.00
CA ALA A 97 -4.33 -22.18 0.87
C ALA A 97 -5.03 -23.56 0.91
N HIS A 98 -6.16 -23.70 1.61
CA HIS A 98 -6.79 -25.00 1.85
C HIS A 98 -8.32 -25.00 1.83
N LEU A 99 -8.94 -24.22 0.94
CA LEU A 99 -10.39 -24.35 0.70
C LEU A 99 -10.80 -24.65 -0.75
N GLU A 100 -9.86 -24.71 -1.70
CA GLU A 100 -10.20 -25.02 -3.11
C GLU A 100 -9.49 -26.23 -3.73
N ASP A 101 -8.70 -27.01 -2.99
CA ASP A 101 -8.14 -28.26 -3.55
C ASP A 101 -8.48 -29.48 -2.71
N ARG A 102 -9.66 -30.04 -2.94
CA ARG A 102 -10.03 -31.39 -2.54
C ARG A 102 -9.67 -32.33 -3.69
N SER A 103 -8.42 -32.76 -3.73
CA SER A 103 -7.99 -34.14 -4.05
C SER A 103 -6.49 -34.15 -4.34
N ASN A 104 -5.67 -34.63 -3.39
CA ASN A 104 -4.76 -35.75 -3.57
C ASN A 104 -3.73 -35.79 -2.44
N LEU A 105 -3.45 -37.02 -2.00
CA LEU A 105 -2.64 -37.40 -0.86
C LEU A 105 -1.19 -36.86 -0.95
N SER A 106 -0.72 -36.19 0.11
CA SER A 106 0.71 -36.12 0.48
C SER A 106 0.86 -35.78 1.97
N PRO A 107 1.85 -36.35 2.68
CA PRO A 107 2.02 -36.19 4.12
C PRO A 107 2.52 -34.79 4.52
N PRO A 108 2.34 -34.39 5.80
CA PRO A 108 2.58 -33.02 6.25
C PRO A 108 4.08 -32.72 6.30
N CYS A 109 4.55 -31.93 5.33
CA CYS A 109 5.95 -31.50 5.26
C CYS A 109 6.13 -30.15 5.96
N GLY A 110 6.65 -30.20 7.19
CA GLY A 110 7.47 -29.16 7.85
C GLY A 110 6.83 -27.81 8.20
N PRO A 111 7.49 -26.99 9.07
CA PRO A 111 7.08 -25.62 9.34
C PRO A 111 7.31 -24.80 8.07
N ARG A 112 6.24 -24.67 7.28
CA ARG A 112 6.24 -23.98 6.00
C ARG A 112 6.51 -22.49 6.24
N ALA A 113 7.41 -21.93 5.41
CA ALA A 113 7.95 -20.58 5.48
C ALA A 113 6.86 -19.51 5.74
N PRO A 114 7.19 -18.41 6.45
CA PRO A 114 6.23 -17.34 6.72
C PRO A 114 5.66 -16.83 5.39
N GLY A 115 4.32 -16.84 5.29
CA GLY A 115 3.56 -16.46 4.10
C GLY A 115 4.12 -15.20 3.44
N GLY A 116 4.27 -15.26 2.12
CA GLY A 116 4.81 -14.16 1.33
C GLY A 116 4.06 -12.86 1.61
N LYS A 117 4.80 -11.76 1.80
CA LYS A 117 4.21 -10.42 2.00
C LYS A 117 3.29 -10.11 0.81
N LEU A 118 2.01 -9.85 1.07
CA LEU A 118 1.00 -9.59 0.03
C LEU A 118 1.33 -8.39 -0.88
N LEU A 119 2.02 -7.40 -0.32
CA LEU A 119 2.45 -6.20 -1.01
C LEU A 119 3.85 -5.85 -0.51
N LEU A 120 4.78 -5.66 -1.43
CA LEU A 120 6.16 -5.29 -1.13
C LEU A 120 6.34 -3.78 -1.27
N LEU A 121 7.33 -3.23 -0.57
CA LEU A 121 7.67 -1.82 -0.70
C LEU A 121 8.16 -1.49 -2.13
N SER A 122 8.71 -2.48 -2.84
CA SER A 122 9.11 -2.38 -4.24
C SER A 122 7.94 -2.24 -5.21
N ASP A 123 6.73 -2.59 -4.80
CA ASP A 123 5.54 -2.51 -5.65
C ASP A 123 5.02 -1.06 -5.73
N LEU A 124 5.38 -0.20 -4.77
CA LEU A 124 4.99 1.22 -4.74
C LEU A 124 5.92 2.04 -5.64
N GLN A 125 5.48 2.28 -6.87
CA GLN A 125 6.21 3.00 -7.91
C GLN A 125 5.66 4.43 -8.05
N PHE A 126 5.77 5.15 -6.94
CA PHE A 126 5.46 6.58 -6.82
C PHE A 126 6.26 7.17 -5.66
N ALA A 127 6.52 8.48 -5.70
CA ALA A 127 7.14 9.22 -4.61
C ALA A 127 6.19 9.36 -3.42
N VAL A 128 6.77 9.47 -2.22
CA VAL A 128 6.02 9.64 -0.96
C VAL A 128 4.95 10.75 -1.12
N PRO A 129 3.73 10.56 -0.60
CA PRO A 129 2.71 11.60 -0.64
C PRO A 129 3.22 12.94 -0.08
N ASP A 130 2.82 14.05 -0.71
CA ASP A 130 3.22 15.41 -0.33
C ASP A 130 2.68 15.79 1.06
N SER A 131 3.25 16.84 1.67
CA SER A 131 2.93 17.21 3.06
C SER A 131 1.44 17.43 3.30
N ASP A 132 0.98 17.07 4.51
CA ASP A 132 -0.42 17.22 4.91
C ASP A 132 -0.89 18.67 4.98
N GLU A 133 0.02 19.66 4.90
CA GLU A 133 -0.33 21.09 4.94
C GLU A 133 -1.20 21.53 3.76
N LEU A 134 -0.92 21.03 2.55
CA LEU A 134 -1.74 21.30 1.37
C LEU A 134 -3.05 20.51 1.43
N TRP A 135 -3.02 19.28 1.94
CA TRP A 135 -4.22 18.45 2.13
C TRP A 135 -5.20 19.05 3.14
N HIS A 136 -4.71 19.74 4.18
CA HIS A 136 -5.52 20.39 5.21
C HIS A 136 -5.96 21.83 4.86
N ALA A 137 -5.57 22.37 3.71
CA ALA A 137 -5.98 23.72 3.31
C ALA A 137 -7.46 23.72 2.89
N THR A 138 -8.34 24.18 3.77
CA THR A 138 -9.81 24.11 3.57
C THR A 138 -10.36 25.12 2.56
N SER A 139 -9.82 26.34 2.51
CA SER A 139 -10.28 27.42 1.60
C SER A 139 -9.21 27.93 0.64
N ASP A 140 -7.95 27.89 1.06
CA ASP A 140 -6.86 28.57 0.35
C ASP A 140 -6.08 27.62 -0.56
N LEU A 141 -6.51 26.36 -0.69
CA LEU A 141 -5.83 25.36 -1.50
C LEU A 141 -5.69 25.82 -2.95
N ALA A 142 -6.79 26.25 -3.58
CA ALA A 142 -6.76 26.75 -4.95
C ALA A 142 -5.87 28.00 -5.11
N ALA A 143 -5.87 28.89 -4.12
CA ALA A 143 -5.05 30.10 -4.13
C ALA A 143 -3.55 29.79 -3.92
N LYS A 144 -3.21 28.86 -3.02
CA LYS A 144 -1.84 28.37 -2.81
C LYS A 144 -1.29 27.63 -4.03
N LEU A 145 -2.14 26.83 -4.68
CA LEU A 145 -1.80 26.12 -5.91
C LEU A 145 -1.70 27.07 -7.12
N ALA A 146 -2.47 28.16 -7.14
CA ALA A 146 -2.37 29.19 -8.19
C ALA A 146 -1.16 30.13 -8.00
N GLY A 147 -0.81 30.45 -6.75
CA GLY A 147 0.30 31.35 -6.40
C GLY A 147 1.67 30.70 -6.53
N ASN A 148 1.76 29.39 -6.28
CA ASN A 148 2.93 28.60 -6.64
C ASN A 148 2.68 28.09 -8.06
N GLN A 149 3.27 28.66 -9.11
CA GLN A 149 3.24 28.05 -10.46
C GLN A 149 4.02 26.72 -10.53
N ALA A 150 4.60 26.28 -9.41
CA ALA A 150 5.39 25.07 -9.25
C ALA A 150 4.88 24.10 -8.15
N PRO A 151 3.56 23.90 -7.91
CA PRO A 151 3.14 22.92 -6.89
C PRO A 151 3.28 21.48 -7.43
N TYR A 152 3.51 21.36 -8.75
CA TYR A 152 3.98 20.20 -9.46
C TYR A 152 5.47 20.38 -9.77
N THR A 153 6.31 20.68 -8.80
CA THR A 153 7.62 20.01 -8.87
C THR A 153 7.25 18.54 -8.80
N ASN A 154 7.15 17.92 -9.97
CA ASN A 154 6.89 16.50 -10.13
C ASN A 154 8.12 15.77 -9.59
N GLU A 155 8.36 15.90 -8.29
CA GLU A 155 9.32 15.11 -7.53
C GLU A 155 8.89 13.65 -7.55
N ASN A 156 7.73 13.33 -8.11
CA ASN A 156 7.36 11.99 -8.53
C ASN A 156 8.12 11.52 -9.80
N ILE A 157 9.39 11.91 -9.91
CA ILE A 157 10.37 11.27 -10.78
C ILE A 157 10.74 9.89 -10.22
N GLU A 158 11.15 8.99 -11.11
CA GLU A 158 11.47 7.60 -10.76
C GLU A 158 12.55 7.48 -9.68
N GLU A 159 13.48 8.43 -9.61
CA GLU A 159 14.54 8.50 -8.58
C GLU A 159 13.98 8.62 -7.16
N ASN A 160 12.84 9.28 -7.00
CA ASN A 160 12.20 9.53 -5.71
C ASN A 160 11.12 8.49 -5.37
N TRP A 161 10.92 7.48 -6.22
CA TRP A 161 9.91 6.47 -5.95
C TRP A 161 10.28 5.63 -4.72
N ILE A 162 9.25 5.28 -3.94
CA ILE A 162 9.37 4.42 -2.76
C ILE A 162 10.07 3.09 -3.10
N SER A 163 9.82 2.56 -4.30
CA SER A 163 10.45 1.35 -4.81
C SER A 163 11.99 1.43 -4.91
N GLN A 164 12.57 2.62 -5.13
CA GLN A 164 14.04 2.78 -5.14
C GLN A 164 14.62 2.63 -3.74
N THR A 165 14.03 3.31 -2.75
CA THR A 165 14.43 3.15 -1.34
C THR A 165 14.22 1.72 -0.87
N ALA A 166 13.17 1.04 -1.35
CA ALA A 166 12.94 -0.36 -1.06
C ALA A 166 14.07 -1.27 -1.54
N ARG A 167 14.64 -1.01 -2.73
CA ARG A 167 15.78 -1.78 -3.25
C ARG A 167 17.01 -1.64 -2.36
N ILE A 168 17.24 -0.47 -1.78
CA ILE A 168 18.37 -0.22 -0.86
C ILE A 168 18.15 -0.95 0.48
N LEU A 169 16.91 -1.02 0.95
CA LEU A 169 16.54 -1.63 2.23
C LEU A 169 16.33 -3.15 2.16
N GLN A 170 16.20 -3.73 0.97
CA GLN A 170 16.20 -5.17 0.82
C GLN A 170 17.62 -5.68 1.10
N PRO A 171 17.80 -6.59 2.07
CA PRO A 171 19.10 -7.23 2.24
C PRO A 171 19.40 -7.95 0.92
N GLN A 172 20.37 -7.47 0.16
CA GLN A 172 21.10 -8.36 -0.72
C GLN A 172 21.50 -9.57 0.14
N ASP A 173 21.39 -10.77 -0.41
CA ASP A 173 21.95 -12.00 0.14
C ASP A 173 23.49 -11.91 0.25
N GLN A 174 24.03 -10.89 0.92
CA GLN A 174 25.33 -10.95 1.53
C GLN A 174 25.15 -11.86 2.73
N GLN A 175 25.43 -13.15 2.51
CA GLN A 175 25.96 -14.02 3.54
C GLN A 175 26.95 -13.18 4.35
N PHE A 176 26.55 -12.77 5.56
CA PHE A 176 27.49 -12.35 6.57
C PHE A 176 28.33 -13.60 6.87
N GLN A 177 29.45 -13.74 6.17
CA GLN A 177 30.52 -14.64 6.57
C GLN A 177 31.03 -14.08 7.89
N TRP A 178 30.50 -14.62 8.99
CA TRP A 178 31.19 -14.53 10.26
C TRP A 178 32.57 -15.15 10.03
N ILE A 179 33.62 -14.35 10.19
CA ILE A 179 34.98 -14.88 10.32
C ILE A 179 35.07 -15.30 11.78
N LEU A 180 35.15 -16.60 12.03
CA LEU A 180 35.67 -17.21 13.26
C LEU A 180 36.83 -18.11 12.89
#